data_AF-A0A1R2AKZ2-F1
#
_entry.id   AF-A0A1R2AKZ2-F1
#
_cell.length_a   1.000
_cell.length_b   1.000
_cell.length_c   1.000
_cell.angle_alpha   90.00
_cell.angle_beta   90.00
_cell.angle_gamma   90.00
#
_symmetry.space_group_name_H-M   'P 1'
#
loop_
_entity.id
_entity.type
_entity.pdbx_description
1 polymer ?
#
loop_
_entity_poly.entity_id
_entity_poly.type
_entity_poly.pdbx_seq_one_letter_code
_entity_poly.pdbx_strand_id
1 'polypeptide(L)'
;MITCGSNSAVKAVITAYSINGPPVLPSIWDTYTSNSVYRCVMTKYFFIPGTPTGAVVDVFTDDYTTMKINDIQVSSISTTSICTFQKDKDVFSYIKPGLNTLYIDANNIGGLGYFGYRLTIKTKLI
;
A
#
# COMPACT_ATOMS: atom_id res chain seq x y z
N MET A 1 4.56 0.50 -10.72
CA MET A 1 4.35 -0.80 -11.39
C MET A 1 3.85 -1.76 -10.34
N ILE A 2 2.99 -2.68 -10.73
CA ILE A 2 2.49 -3.77 -9.91
C ILE A 2 2.64 -5.07 -10.70
N THR A 3 2.97 -6.17 -10.02
CA THR A 3 3.09 -7.50 -10.61
C THR A 3 2.11 -8.42 -9.90
N CYS A 4 1.24 -9.09 -10.63
CA CYS A 4 0.15 -9.89 -10.07
C CYS A 4 0.14 -11.30 -10.66
N GLY A 5 0.09 -12.32 -9.81
CA GLY A 5 0.20 -13.72 -10.24
C GLY A 5 1.47 -13.97 -11.07
N SER A 6 1.32 -14.63 -12.22
CA SER A 6 2.38 -14.85 -13.20
C SER A 6 2.44 -13.77 -14.30
N ASN A 7 1.66 -12.69 -14.17
CA ASN A 7 1.60 -11.65 -15.19
C ASN A 7 2.85 -10.77 -15.16
N SER A 8 3.22 -10.21 -16.32
CA SER A 8 4.20 -9.14 -16.41
C SER A 8 3.79 -7.93 -15.58
N ALA A 9 4.75 -7.12 -15.16
CA ALA A 9 4.46 -5.90 -14.43
C ALA A 9 3.62 -4.93 -15.28
N VAL A 10 2.53 -4.41 -14.70
CA VAL A 10 1.61 -3.46 -15.34
C VAL A 10 1.52 -2.14 -14.57
N LYS A 11 0.90 -1.13 -15.19
CA LYS A 11 0.41 0.03 -14.46
C LYS A 11 -0.75 -0.43 -13.58
N ALA A 12 -0.72 -0.06 -12.31
CA ALA A 12 -1.85 -0.36 -11.45
C ALA A 12 -3.08 0.42 -11.92
N VAL A 13 -4.24 -0.22 -11.84
CA VAL A 13 -5.54 0.39 -12.13
C VAL A 13 -6.10 0.94 -10.83
N ILE A 14 -6.62 2.17 -10.87
CA ILE A 14 -7.42 2.72 -9.78
C ILE A 14 -8.85 2.24 -10.01
N THR A 15 -9.33 1.32 -9.18
CA THR A 15 -10.69 0.79 -9.33
C THR A 15 -11.72 1.77 -8.75
N ALA A 16 -12.97 1.65 -9.16
CA ALA A 16 -14.07 2.52 -8.71
C ALA A 16 -14.44 2.31 -7.23
N TYR A 17 -13.92 1.26 -6.58
CA TYR A 17 -14.20 0.97 -5.19
C TYR A 17 -13.23 1.74 -4.29
N SER A 18 -13.65 2.90 -3.78
CA SER A 18 -12.93 3.57 -2.70
C SER A 18 -13.54 3.17 -1.36
N ILE A 19 -12.71 2.78 -0.38
CA ILE A 19 -13.21 2.68 0.99
C ILE A 19 -13.60 4.09 1.45
N ASN A 20 -14.90 4.27 1.68
CA ASN A 20 -15.49 5.51 2.15
C ASN A 20 -15.14 5.71 3.63
N GLY A 21 -14.00 6.33 3.89
CA GLY A 21 -13.63 6.88 5.19
C GLY A 21 -12.68 8.06 4.97
N PRO A 22 -12.47 8.97 5.95
CA PRO A 22 -11.37 9.90 5.89
C PRO A 22 -10.07 9.22 6.40
N PRO A 23 -9.03 9.03 5.56
CA PRO A 23 -8.92 9.43 4.15
C PRO A 23 -9.52 8.43 3.16
N VAL A 24 -10.01 8.96 2.04
CA VAL A 24 -10.42 8.13 0.90
C VAL A 24 -9.15 7.58 0.27
N LEU A 25 -9.01 6.26 0.27
CA LEU A 25 -7.86 5.58 -0.34
C LEU A 25 -8.28 4.99 -1.69
N PRO A 26 -7.52 5.25 -2.78
CA PRO A 26 -7.79 4.61 -4.05
C PRO A 26 -7.52 3.11 -3.92
N SER A 27 -8.41 2.29 -4.49
CA SER A 27 -8.19 0.86 -4.62
C SER A 27 -7.26 0.58 -5.80
N ILE A 28 -6.19 -0.15 -5.51
CA ILE A 28 -5.08 -0.48 -6.39
C ILE A 28 -5.13 -1.99 -6.63
N TRP A 29 -5.17 -2.37 -7.91
CA TRP A 29 -5.02 -3.75 -8.36
C TRP A 29 -4.49 -3.78 -9.82
N ASP A 30 -4.34 -4.94 -10.44
CA ASP A 30 -3.99 -5.04 -11.87
C ASP A 30 -5.22 -4.99 -12.81
N THR A 31 -6.41 -5.33 -12.32
CA THR A 31 -7.67 -5.29 -13.07
C THR A 31 -8.88 -5.00 -12.17
N TYR A 32 -9.97 -4.56 -12.76
CA TYR A 32 -11.24 -4.22 -12.08
C TYR A 32 -12.27 -5.35 -12.10
N THR A 33 -12.04 -6.45 -12.83
CA THR A 33 -13.06 -7.51 -13.05
C THR A 33 -12.66 -8.91 -12.61
N SER A 34 -11.40 -9.15 -12.26
CA SER A 34 -10.94 -10.51 -11.98
C SER A 34 -11.31 -10.95 -10.57
N ASN A 35 -12.05 -12.05 -10.48
CA ASN A 35 -12.35 -12.74 -9.23
C ASN A 35 -11.36 -13.88 -8.93
N SER A 36 -10.26 -13.95 -9.68
CA SER A 36 -9.27 -15.01 -9.50
C SER A 36 -8.46 -14.76 -8.22
N VAL A 37 -7.99 -15.84 -7.61
CA VAL A 37 -7.15 -15.79 -6.40
C VAL A 37 -5.69 -15.65 -6.81
N TYR A 38 -5.07 -14.51 -6.49
CA TYR A 38 -3.65 -14.27 -6.74
C TYR A 38 -3.08 -13.15 -5.88
N ARG A 39 -1.75 -13.20 -5.79
CA ARG A 39 -0.94 -12.22 -5.08
C ARG A 39 -0.50 -11.10 -6.01
N CYS A 40 -0.56 -9.87 -5.53
CA CYS A 40 -0.05 -8.68 -6.18
C CYS A 40 1.06 -8.01 -5.35
N VAL A 41 2.16 -7.65 -6.01
CA VAL A 41 3.32 -7.01 -5.40
C VAL A 41 3.57 -5.66 -6.06
N MET A 42 3.77 -4.62 -5.24
CA MET A 42 4.06 -3.27 -5.66
C MET A 42 5.31 -2.74 -4.98
N THR A 43 6.25 -2.23 -5.77
CA THR A 43 7.43 -1.52 -5.28
C THR A 43 7.42 -0.08 -5.79
N LYS A 44 7.68 0.87 -4.87
CA LYS A 44 7.80 2.30 -5.16
C LYS A 44 9.04 2.86 -4.49
N TYR A 45 9.82 3.60 -5.27
CA TYR A 45 10.91 4.40 -4.76
C TYR A 45 10.45 5.86 -4.64
N PHE A 46 10.84 6.53 -3.56
CA PHE A 46 10.52 7.93 -3.33
C PHE A 46 11.68 8.62 -2.63
N PHE A 47 11.89 9.90 -2.95
CA PHE A 47 12.98 10.70 -2.42
C PHE A 47 12.45 11.72 -1.42
N ILE A 48 13.16 11.90 -0.31
CA ILE A 48 12.84 12.87 0.73
C ILE A 48 13.90 13.98 0.72
N PRO A 49 13.54 15.23 0.34
CA PRO A 49 14.50 16.31 0.11
C PRO A 49 14.99 17.03 1.38
N GLY A 50 14.51 16.66 2.56
CA GLY A 50 14.87 17.31 3.83
C GLY A 50 14.80 16.35 5.00
N THR A 51 14.85 16.90 6.22
CA THR A 51 14.80 16.09 7.45
C THR A 51 13.35 15.70 7.74
N PRO A 52 13.01 14.39 7.78
CA PRO A 52 11.71 13.94 8.25
C PRO A 52 11.43 14.45 9.68
N THR A 53 10.22 14.95 9.92
CA THR A 53 9.75 15.38 11.25
C THR A 53 8.53 14.59 11.74
N GLY A 54 8.01 13.70 10.89
CA GLY A 54 6.95 12.75 11.23
C GLY A 54 6.54 11.97 9.99
N ALA A 55 6.06 10.74 10.18
CA ALA A 55 5.46 9.97 9.09
C ALA A 55 4.39 9.02 9.61
N VAL A 56 3.27 8.97 8.90
CA VAL A 56 2.17 8.03 9.18
C VAL A 56 1.73 7.35 7.90
N VAL A 57 1.20 6.13 8.03
CA VAL A 57 0.61 5.41 6.92
C VAL A 57 -0.82 4.98 7.25
N ASP A 58 -1.70 5.19 6.27
CA ASP A 58 -3.02 4.55 6.21
C ASP A 58 -2.94 3.42 5.18
N VAL A 59 -3.52 2.27 5.49
CA VAL A 59 -3.60 1.14 4.56
C VAL A 59 -4.94 0.44 4.70
N PHE A 60 -5.44 -0.04 3.58
CA PHE A 60 -6.54 -0.98 3.56
C PHE A 60 -6.25 -2.14 2.64
N THR A 61 -6.94 -3.26 2.86
CA THR A 61 -6.90 -4.39 1.94
C THR A 61 -8.14 -5.28 2.05
N ASP A 62 -8.30 -6.10 1.02
CA ASP A 62 -9.20 -7.23 0.94
C ASP A 62 -8.44 -8.32 0.13
N ASP A 63 -7.86 -9.36 0.73
CA ASP A 63 -7.97 -9.82 2.13
C ASP A 63 -6.73 -9.51 2.98
N TYR A 64 -5.55 -9.83 2.44
CA TYR A 64 -4.29 -9.77 3.17
C TYR A 64 -3.35 -8.75 2.55
N THR A 65 -2.59 -8.05 3.39
CA THR A 65 -1.52 -7.15 2.95
C THR A 65 -0.37 -7.16 3.94
N THR A 66 0.85 -7.18 3.43
CA THR A 66 2.07 -6.79 4.15
C THR A 66 2.67 -5.56 3.49
N MET A 67 3.05 -4.57 4.29
CA MET A 67 3.72 -3.37 3.83
C MET A 67 5.09 -3.24 4.50
N LYS A 68 6.11 -2.92 3.70
CA LYS A 68 7.47 -2.66 4.15
C LYS A 68 7.94 -1.28 3.69
N ILE A 69 8.69 -0.61 4.55
CA ILE A 69 9.43 0.60 4.21
C ILE A 69 10.91 0.31 4.46
N ASN A 70 11.76 0.54 3.46
CA ASN A 70 13.19 0.24 3.52
C ASN A 70 13.45 -1.21 4.00
N ASP A 71 12.72 -2.16 3.42
CA ASP A 71 12.76 -3.61 3.72
C ASP A 71 12.30 -4.03 5.13
N ILE A 72 11.90 -3.08 5.98
CA ILE A 72 11.34 -3.34 7.31
C ILE A 72 9.82 -3.37 7.23
N GLN A 73 9.19 -4.42 7.77
CA GLN A 73 7.74 -4.51 7.84
C GLN A 73 7.16 -3.45 8.79
N VAL A 74 6.30 -2.60 8.25
CA VAL A 74 5.65 -1.52 9.00
C VAL A 74 4.16 -1.75 9.21
N SER A 75 3.49 -2.53 8.34
CA SER A 75 2.08 -2.89 8.48
C SER A 75 1.80 -4.30 7.98
N SER A 76 0.80 -4.94 8.59
CA SER A 76 0.26 -6.23 8.19
C SER A 76 -1.23 -6.25 8.50
N ILE A 77 -2.04 -6.63 7.52
CA ILE A 77 -3.44 -7.01 7.66
C ILE A 77 -3.53 -8.48 7.25
N SER A 78 -3.97 -9.34 8.17
CA SER A 78 -3.97 -10.80 8.03
C SER A 78 -5.34 -11.37 8.40
N THR A 79 -6.42 -10.84 7.81
CA THR A 79 -7.81 -11.27 8.03
C THR A 79 -8.53 -11.44 6.70
N THR A 80 -9.60 -12.22 6.68
CA THR A 80 -10.51 -12.36 5.52
C THR A 80 -11.71 -11.43 5.64
N SER A 81 -11.65 -10.48 6.57
CA SER A 81 -12.68 -9.45 6.71
C SER A 81 -12.54 -8.46 5.57
N ILE A 82 -13.59 -8.38 4.76
CA ILE A 82 -13.72 -7.47 3.62
C ILE A 82 -13.30 -6.05 4.03
N CYS A 83 -12.41 -5.46 3.23
CA CYS A 83 -12.05 -4.04 3.31
C CYS A 83 -11.52 -3.59 4.69
N THR A 84 -10.63 -4.37 5.29
CA THR A 84 -10.01 -4.04 6.58
C THR A 84 -9.09 -2.82 6.47
N PHE A 85 -9.16 -1.92 7.44
CA PHE A 85 -8.46 -0.63 7.44
C PHE A 85 -7.53 -0.47 8.66
N GLN A 86 -6.32 0.05 8.44
CA GLN A 86 -5.41 0.54 9.49
C GLN A 86 -5.12 2.02 9.23
N LYS A 87 -5.42 2.86 10.23
CA LYS A 87 -5.33 4.32 10.13
C LYS A 87 -4.15 4.86 10.93
N ASP A 88 -3.54 5.94 10.44
CA ASP A 88 -2.56 6.78 11.15
C ASP A 88 -1.44 5.96 11.83
N LYS A 89 -1.00 4.88 11.20
CA LYS A 89 0.06 4.03 11.77
C LYS A 89 1.38 4.77 11.70
N ASP A 90 2.01 4.98 12.86
CA ASP A 90 3.30 5.64 12.94
C ASP A 90 4.38 4.80 12.24
N VAL A 91 5.06 5.42 11.28
CA VAL A 91 6.18 4.84 10.53
C VAL A 91 7.40 5.74 10.50
N PHE A 92 7.45 6.74 11.37
CA PHE A 92 8.50 7.76 11.37
C PHE A 92 9.91 7.19 11.50
N SER A 93 10.09 6.20 12.38
CA SER A 93 11.39 5.54 12.62
C SER A 93 11.96 4.78 11.41
N TYR A 94 11.14 4.52 10.39
CA TYR A 94 11.53 3.77 9.20
C TYR A 94 11.84 4.67 7.99
N ILE A 95 11.64 5.98 8.14
CA ILE A 95 11.81 6.97 7.07
C ILE A 95 13.15 7.70 7.26
N LYS A 96 13.92 7.83 6.17
CA LYS A 96 15.23 8.53 6.17
C LYS A 96 15.28 9.65 5.14
N PRO A 97 16.11 10.70 5.32
CA PRO A 97 16.45 11.61 4.24
C PRO A 97 16.98 10.85 3.01
N GLY A 98 16.70 11.37 1.81
CA GLY A 98 17.15 10.75 0.57
C GLY A 98 16.23 9.65 0.03
N LEU A 99 16.81 8.63 -0.61
CA LEU A 99 16.07 7.56 -1.28
C LEU A 99 15.49 6.56 -0.28
N ASN A 100 14.18 6.33 -0.39
CA ASN A 100 13.43 5.33 0.37
C ASN A 100 12.68 4.39 -0.57
N THR A 101 12.33 3.22 -0.04
CA THR A 101 11.56 2.20 -0.75
C THR A 101 10.29 1.87 0.02
N LEU A 102 9.16 1.82 -0.67
CA LEU A 102 7.89 1.25 -0.21
C LEU A 102 7.63 -0.03 -0.98
N TYR A 103 7.36 -1.11 -0.26
CA TYR A 103 6.99 -2.41 -0.80
C TYR A 103 5.65 -2.82 -0.21
N ILE A 104 4.72 -3.27 -1.05
CA ILE A 104 3.41 -3.77 -0.66
C ILE A 104 3.21 -5.13 -1.31
N ASP A 105 2.66 -6.04 -0.54
CA ASP A 105 2.38 -7.41 -0.91
C ASP A 105 0.96 -7.76 -0.46
N ALA A 106 0.06 -7.80 -1.43
CA ALA A 106 -1.36 -8.00 -1.21
C ALA A 106 -1.81 -9.33 -1.80
N ASN A 107 -2.71 -10.02 -1.13
CA ASN A 107 -3.26 -11.30 -1.59
C ASN A 107 -4.75 -11.36 -1.29
N ASN A 108 -5.55 -11.75 -2.28
CA ASN A 108 -6.95 -12.12 -2.07
C ASN A 108 -7.08 -13.63 -1.92
N ILE A 109 -8.18 -14.10 -1.34
CA ILE A 109 -8.55 -15.53 -1.26
C ILE A 109 -9.87 -15.83 -1.96
N GLY A 110 -10.56 -14.82 -2.48
CA GLY A 110 -11.76 -14.96 -3.28
C GLY A 110 -12.32 -13.59 -3.67
N GLY A 111 -13.15 -13.56 -4.72
CA GLY A 111 -13.74 -12.31 -5.19
C GLY A 111 -12.70 -11.31 -5.73
N LEU A 112 -13.09 -10.05 -5.79
CA LEU A 112 -12.25 -8.97 -6.30
C LEU A 112 -11.18 -8.59 -5.25
N GLY A 113 -9.92 -8.57 -5.66
CA GLY A 113 -8.81 -8.20 -4.79
C GLY A 113 -8.59 -6.69 -4.73
N TYR A 114 -8.31 -6.17 -3.52
CA TYR A 114 -8.08 -4.75 -3.33
C TYR A 114 -6.99 -4.46 -2.28
N PHE A 115 -6.20 -3.43 -2.53
CA PHE A 115 -5.49 -2.73 -1.47
C PHE A 115 -5.37 -1.25 -1.80
N GLY A 116 -5.07 -0.44 -0.80
CA GLY A 116 -4.73 0.95 -1.02
C GLY A 116 -3.98 1.51 0.16
N TYR A 117 -3.25 2.60 -0.07
CA TYR A 117 -2.44 3.21 0.98
C TYR A 117 -2.32 4.72 0.80
N ARG A 118 -2.04 5.41 1.91
CA ARG A 118 -1.58 6.80 1.93
C ARG A 118 -0.41 6.91 2.89
N LEU A 119 0.77 7.23 2.36
CA LEU A 119 1.96 7.56 3.14
C LEU A 119 2.05 9.08 3.26
N THR A 120 1.92 9.60 4.48
CA THR A 120 2.05 11.04 4.77
C THR A 120 3.37 11.28 5.49
N ILE A 121 4.23 12.12 4.92
CA ILE A 121 5.54 12.44 5.48
C ILE A 121 5.62 13.95 5.67
N LYS A 122 5.94 14.38 6.89
CA LYS A 122 6.26 15.76 7.21
C LYS A 122 7.77 15.93 7.12
N THR A 123 8.21 16.96 6.43
CA THR A 123 9.63 17.26 6.26
C THR A 123 9.89 18.71 6.61
N LYS A 124 11.07 18.96 7.18
CA LYS A 124 11.65 20.29 7.28
C LYS A 124 12.64 20.45 6.14
N LEU A 125 12.37 21.37 5.23
CA LEU A 125 13.31 21.77 4.19
C LEU A 125 14.47 22.55 4.83
N ILE A 126 15.67 22.34 4.29
CA ILE A 126 16.87 23.12 4.65
C ILE A 126 16.85 24.39 3.83
#